data_AF-A0A8T3TLP2-F1
#
_entry.id   AF-A0A8T3TLP2-F1
#
_cell.length_a   1.000
_cell.length_b   1.000
_cell.length_c   1.000
_cell.angle_alpha   90.00
_cell.angle_beta   90.00
_cell.angle_gamma   90.00
#
_symmetry.space_group_name_H-M   'P 1'
#
loop_
_entity.id
_entity.type
_entity.pdbx_description
1 polymer ?
#
loop_
_entity_poly.entity_id
_entity_poly.type
_entity_poly.pdbx_seq_one_letter_code
_entity_poly.pdbx_strand_id
1 'polypeptide(L)'
;MNRREWSPQQRIVLPVDATGIEVIRDVRISAASGGPPIDPHDAGESTDARGGQQRMDVYRPADEGLRPAVLFVYGDAPPEYLAGARRWGQYVSWGEAVAAAGLCAVVFDHASSEARTCMDAVIEDIETALDTVRQHGALWGIDGDRLALWAGSAGVPYGTSVAMRTEPALRCLVAYYGT
;
A
#
# COMPACT_ATOMS: atom_id res chain seq x y z
N MET A 1 43.74 -10.09 6.90
CA MET A 1 42.72 -9.59 5.95
C MET A 1 41.36 -9.84 6.61
N ASN A 2 40.87 -8.89 7.40
CA ASN A 2 39.67 -9.08 8.24
C ASN A 2 38.39 -8.85 7.41
N ARG A 3 37.52 -9.87 7.40
CA ARG A 3 36.13 -9.72 6.98
C ARG A 3 35.44 -8.79 7.97
N ARG A 4 34.93 -7.65 7.49
CA ARG A 4 34.01 -6.82 8.26
C ARG A 4 32.69 -7.57 8.33
N GLU A 5 32.35 -8.02 9.53
CA GLU A 5 31.03 -8.55 9.84
C GLU A 5 30.00 -7.45 9.61
N TRP A 6 28.96 -7.79 8.84
CA TRP A 6 27.88 -6.90 8.48
C TRP A 6 26.87 -6.89 9.63
N SER A 7 26.76 -5.76 10.33
CA SER A 7 25.74 -5.55 11.36
C SER A 7 24.37 -5.46 10.70
N PRO A 8 23.38 -6.29 11.08
CA PRO A 8 22.03 -6.15 10.57
C PRO A 8 21.45 -4.82 11.09
N GLN A 9 21.22 -3.91 10.14
CA GLN A 9 20.24 -2.83 10.16
C GLN A 9 20.05 -2.12 11.52
N GLN A 10 20.65 -0.94 11.66
CA GLN A 10 20.13 0.07 12.59
C GLN A 10 18.67 0.34 12.20
N ARG A 11 17.71 -0.25 12.91
CA ARG A 11 16.32 0.21 12.89
C ARG A 11 16.36 1.65 13.42
N ILE A 12 16.03 2.61 12.58
CA ILE A 12 15.57 3.91 13.06
C ILE A 12 14.23 3.61 13.74
N VAL A 13 14.27 3.35 15.03
CA VAL A 13 13.06 3.24 15.86
C VAL A 13 12.70 4.68 16.21
N LEU A 14 11.77 5.26 15.46
CA LEU A 14 11.09 6.47 15.92
C LEU A 14 10.25 6.07 17.15
N PRO A 15 10.29 6.83 18.25
CA PRO A 15 9.49 6.52 19.44
C PRO A 15 8.00 6.53 19.06
N VAL A 16 7.35 5.36 19.16
CA VAL A 16 6.01 5.06 18.64
C VAL A 16 4.89 5.70 19.51
N ASP A 17 5.25 6.28 20.64
CA ASP A 17 4.36 6.84 21.65
C ASP A 17 4.12 8.36 21.53
N ALA A 18 4.79 9.06 20.61
CA ALA A 18 4.67 10.52 20.44
C ALA A 18 4.44 11.02 18.99
N THR A 19 4.21 10.13 18.01
CA THR A 19 4.22 10.52 16.58
C THR A 19 2.93 11.15 16.08
N GLY A 20 1.81 11.01 16.79
CA GLY A 20 0.51 11.46 16.29
C GLY A 20 0.11 10.72 15.00
N ILE A 21 0.43 9.44 14.88
CA ILE A 21 0.08 8.57 13.75
C ILE A 21 -0.85 7.47 14.23
N GLU A 22 -1.91 7.20 13.48
CA GLU A 22 -2.79 6.05 13.62
C GLU A 22 -2.61 5.09 12.43
N VAL A 23 -2.68 3.78 12.70
CA VAL A 23 -2.57 2.75 11.66
C VAL A 23 -3.80 1.85 11.68
N ILE A 24 -4.57 1.87 10.59
CA ILE A 24 -5.72 1.00 10.36
C ILE A 24 -5.23 -0.22 9.56
N ARG A 25 -5.32 -1.40 10.15
CA ARG A 25 -4.72 -2.62 9.60
C ARG A 25 -5.74 -3.53 8.94
N ASP A 26 -5.25 -4.30 7.96
CA ASP A 26 -5.97 -5.43 7.38
C ASP A 26 -7.34 -5.09 6.79
N VAL A 27 -7.49 -3.86 6.26
CA VAL A 27 -8.68 -3.43 5.53
C VAL A 27 -8.84 -4.35 4.33
N ARG A 28 -9.94 -5.10 4.29
CA ARG A 28 -10.26 -6.03 3.21
C ARG A 28 -10.88 -5.29 2.04
N ILE A 29 -10.43 -5.66 0.86
CA ILE A 29 -10.83 -5.10 -0.42
C ILE A 29 -11.32 -6.24 -1.29
N SER A 30 -12.53 -6.11 -1.82
CA SER A 30 -13.16 -7.10 -2.69
C SER A 30 -13.36 -6.50 -4.06
N ALA A 31 -12.96 -7.21 -5.11
CA ALA A 31 -13.28 -6.86 -6.49
C ALA A 31 -14.81 -6.89 -6.77
N ALA A 32 -15.59 -7.58 -5.93
CA ALA A 32 -17.05 -7.68 -6.05
C ALA A 32 -17.74 -6.54 -5.29
N SER A 33 -18.07 -5.47 -6.05
CA SER A 33 -19.20 -4.55 -5.90
C SER A 33 -19.87 -4.37 -4.52
N GLY A 34 -19.68 -3.20 -3.91
CA GLY A 34 -20.76 -2.45 -3.22
C GLY A 34 -21.01 -2.72 -1.73
N GLY A 35 -20.25 -3.60 -1.08
CA GLY A 35 -20.32 -3.79 0.37
C GLY A 35 -19.43 -2.79 1.12
N PRO A 36 -19.84 -2.25 2.28
CA PRO A 36 -18.94 -1.44 3.10
C PRO A 36 -17.72 -2.28 3.55
N PRO A 37 -16.54 -1.65 3.78
CA PRO A 37 -15.39 -2.32 4.35
C PRO A 37 -15.75 -3.05 5.65
N ILE A 38 -15.25 -4.28 5.83
CA ILE A 38 -15.46 -5.05 7.07
C ILE A 38 -14.61 -4.43 8.18
N ASP A 39 -15.23 -4.22 9.35
CA ASP A 39 -14.60 -3.69 10.57
C ASP A 39 -13.34 -4.50 10.94
N PRO A 40 -12.18 -3.85 11.19
CA PRO A 40 -10.95 -4.51 11.62
C PRO A 40 -11.08 -5.30 12.94
N HIS A 41 -12.10 -5.05 13.77
CA HIS A 41 -12.30 -5.75 15.03
C HIS A 41 -12.99 -7.12 14.89
N ASP A 42 -13.52 -7.48 13.71
CA ASP A 42 -14.51 -8.57 13.62
C ASP A 42 -14.12 -9.74 12.70
N ALA A 43 -12.83 -9.91 12.37
CA ALA A 43 -12.47 -10.84 11.30
C ALA A 43 -11.33 -11.79 11.65
N GLY A 44 -11.71 -13.04 11.94
CA GLY A 44 -10.81 -14.17 12.22
C GLY A 44 -9.75 -14.44 11.15
N GLU A 45 -8.71 -15.15 11.58
CA GLU A 45 -7.60 -15.63 10.76
C GLU A 45 -8.10 -16.56 9.66
N SER A 46 -7.87 -16.19 8.40
CA SER A 46 -7.97 -17.12 7.27
C SER A 46 -6.77 -16.89 6.37
N THR A 47 -5.95 -17.93 6.29
CA THR A 47 -4.87 -18.13 5.33
C THR A 47 -5.44 -18.61 4.00
N ASP A 48 -5.16 -17.93 2.89
CA ASP A 48 -5.21 -18.58 1.58
C ASP A 48 -4.29 -17.91 0.55
N ALA A 49 -3.84 -18.76 -0.37
CA ALA A 49 -3.42 -18.38 -1.69
C ALA A 49 -4.70 -18.07 -2.49
N ARG A 50 -4.94 -16.77 -2.79
CA ARG A 50 -6.07 -16.22 -3.57
C ARG A 50 -7.49 -16.66 -3.16
N GLY A 51 -7.86 -16.49 -1.90
CA GLY A 51 -9.27 -16.37 -1.47
C GLY A 51 -9.83 -14.96 -1.60
N GLY A 52 -9.56 -14.32 -2.75
CA GLY A 52 -10.41 -13.27 -3.30
C GLY A 52 -10.49 -11.93 -2.56
N GLN A 53 -9.63 -11.66 -1.57
CA GLN A 53 -9.62 -10.35 -0.91
C GLN A 53 -8.21 -9.76 -0.82
N GLN A 54 -8.01 -8.71 -1.59
CA GLN A 54 -6.86 -7.82 -1.47
C GLN A 54 -6.93 -7.11 -0.10
N ARG A 55 -5.79 -6.82 0.53
CA ARG A 55 -5.75 -6.13 1.83
C ARG A 55 -4.96 -4.84 1.75
N MET A 56 -5.28 -3.87 2.59
CA MET A 56 -4.46 -2.69 2.79
C MET A 56 -4.25 -2.34 4.26
N ASP A 57 -3.11 -1.72 4.56
CA ASP A 57 -2.84 -1.03 5.81
C ASP A 57 -2.82 0.49 5.51
N VAL A 58 -3.56 1.29 6.28
CA VAL A 58 -3.64 2.75 6.15
C VAL A 58 -2.93 3.42 7.31
N TYR A 59 -2.01 4.33 7.02
CA TYR A 59 -1.26 5.15 7.98
C TYR A 59 -1.77 6.58 7.85
N ARG A 60 -2.22 7.19 8.94
CA ARG A 60 -2.81 8.54 8.93
C ARG A 60 -2.34 9.38 10.12
N PRO A 61 -2.33 10.71 10.01
CA PRO A 61 -2.27 11.57 11.19
C PRO A 61 -3.41 11.24 12.16
N ALA A 62 -3.14 11.26 13.46
CA ALA A 62 -4.09 10.97 14.53
C ALA A 62 -5.03 12.16 14.82
N ASP A 63 -5.48 12.84 13.77
CA ASP A 63 -6.41 13.95 13.82
C ASP A 63 -7.64 13.72 12.94
N GLU A 64 -8.64 14.57 13.16
CA GLU A 64 -9.84 14.59 12.36
C GLU A 64 -9.60 15.44 11.10
N GLY A 65 -9.68 14.82 9.92
CA GLY A 65 -9.56 15.54 8.66
C GLY A 65 -9.36 14.62 7.46
N LEU A 66 -9.79 15.10 6.29
CA LEU A 66 -9.47 14.47 5.01
C LEU A 66 -8.12 14.96 4.50
N ARG A 67 -7.21 14.03 4.25
CA ARG A 67 -5.83 14.30 3.79
C ARG A 67 -5.59 13.66 2.42
N PRO A 68 -4.72 14.24 1.57
CA PRO A 68 -4.24 13.53 0.39
C PRO A 68 -3.55 12.23 0.80
N ALA A 69 -3.59 11.22 -0.07
CA ALA A 69 -2.98 9.93 0.20
C ALA A 69 -1.93 9.53 -0.84
N VAL A 70 -0.89 8.83 -0.37
CA VAL A 70 0.10 8.12 -1.19
C VAL A 70 -0.19 6.63 -1.13
N LEU A 71 -0.47 6.01 -2.27
CA LEU A 71 -0.61 4.56 -2.38
C LEU A 71 0.74 3.96 -2.83
N PHE A 72 1.20 2.91 -2.15
CA PHE A 72 2.47 2.26 -2.45
C PHE A 72 2.28 0.98 -3.30
N VAL A 73 2.88 0.96 -4.48
CA VAL A 73 3.04 -0.23 -5.33
C VAL A 73 4.44 -0.78 -5.14
N TYR A 74 4.54 -1.94 -4.50
CA TYR A 74 5.81 -2.58 -4.27
C TYR A 74 6.34 -3.32 -5.50
N GLY A 75 7.58 -3.79 -5.43
CA GLY A 75 8.20 -4.54 -6.51
C GLY A 75 7.56 -5.91 -6.72
N ASP A 76 7.74 -6.47 -7.90
CA ASP A 76 7.28 -7.83 -8.22
C ASP A 76 8.25 -8.91 -7.74
N ALA A 77 7.72 -10.06 -7.34
CA ALA A 77 8.44 -11.25 -6.91
C ALA A 77 7.50 -12.47 -7.00
N PRO A 78 8.01 -13.71 -6.89
CA PRO A 78 7.14 -14.88 -6.77
C PRO A 78 6.11 -14.75 -5.62
N PRO A 79 4.91 -15.34 -5.74
CA PRO A 79 3.80 -15.14 -4.80
C PRO A 79 4.17 -15.35 -3.33
N GLU A 80 5.00 -16.35 -3.03
CA GLU A 80 5.44 -16.68 -1.67
C GLU A 80 6.28 -15.58 -1.02
N TYR A 81 6.97 -14.76 -1.81
CA TYR A 81 7.73 -13.61 -1.30
C TYR A 81 6.85 -12.39 -1.13
N LEU A 82 5.85 -12.19 -2.01
CA LEU A 82 4.93 -11.06 -1.90
C LEU A 82 3.89 -11.23 -0.79
N ALA A 83 3.70 -12.44 -0.27
CA ALA A 83 2.82 -12.71 0.85
C ALA A 83 3.17 -11.83 2.07
N GLY A 84 2.33 -10.85 2.37
CA GLY A 84 2.53 -9.90 3.46
C GLY A 84 3.56 -8.79 3.19
N ALA A 85 3.93 -8.56 1.92
CA ALA A 85 4.89 -7.52 1.54
C ALA A 85 4.46 -6.11 1.99
N ARG A 86 3.16 -5.84 2.16
CA ARG A 86 2.68 -4.58 2.76
C ARG A 86 3.30 -4.28 4.13
N ARG A 87 3.79 -5.32 4.84
CA ARG A 87 4.39 -5.24 6.18
C ARG A 87 5.91 -5.36 6.19
N TRP A 88 6.56 -5.38 5.03
CA TRP A 88 8.01 -5.24 5.01
C TRP A 88 8.42 -3.93 5.68
N GLY A 89 9.54 -3.95 6.42
CA GLY A 89 9.98 -2.81 7.21
C GLY A 89 10.13 -1.52 6.40
N GLN A 90 10.43 -1.63 5.10
CA GLN A 90 10.43 -0.51 4.16
C GLN A 90 9.06 0.18 4.07
N TYR A 91 7.98 -0.57 3.78
CA TYR A 91 6.65 0.01 3.59
C TYR A 91 6.00 0.45 4.90
N VAL A 92 6.30 -0.22 6.01
CA VAL A 92 5.92 0.27 7.35
C VAL A 92 6.59 1.64 7.61
N SER A 93 7.90 1.72 7.45
CA SER A 93 8.64 2.97 7.70
C SER A 93 8.23 4.09 6.75
N TRP A 94 7.94 3.78 5.49
CA TRP A 94 7.46 4.76 4.51
C TRP A 94 6.04 5.22 4.81
N GLY A 95 5.15 4.31 5.20
CA GLY A 95 3.79 4.66 5.63
C GLY A 95 3.80 5.60 6.83
N GLU A 96 4.61 5.29 7.85
CA GLU A 96 4.81 6.14 9.02
C GLU A 96 5.43 7.49 8.64
N ALA A 97 6.41 7.52 7.75
CA ALA A 97 7.05 8.77 7.32
C ALA A 97 6.09 9.69 6.55
N VAL A 98 5.23 9.14 5.68
CA VAL A 98 4.19 9.90 4.97
C VAL A 98 3.15 10.43 5.95
N ALA A 99 2.72 9.61 6.92
CA ALA A 99 1.80 10.03 7.98
C ALA A 99 2.37 11.15 8.85
N ALA A 100 3.64 11.03 9.26
CA ALA A 100 4.34 12.09 9.99
C ALA A 100 4.44 13.40 9.20
N ALA A 101 4.42 13.34 7.87
CA ALA A 101 4.43 14.50 6.98
C ALA A 101 3.04 15.15 6.78
N GLY A 102 1.99 14.64 7.43
CA GLY A 102 0.63 15.20 7.36
C GLY A 102 -0.21 14.69 6.19
N LEU A 103 0.20 13.61 5.55
CA LEU A 103 -0.51 12.92 4.46
C LEU A 103 -0.98 11.54 4.93
N CYS A 104 -1.95 10.94 4.27
CA CYS A 104 -2.22 9.51 4.47
C CYS A 104 -1.30 8.66 3.60
N ALA A 105 -0.98 7.45 4.05
CA ALA A 105 -0.35 6.42 3.25
C ALA A 105 -1.19 5.15 3.24
N VAL A 106 -1.23 4.49 2.09
CA VAL A 106 -1.91 3.21 1.91
C VAL A 106 -0.91 2.24 1.33
N VAL A 107 -0.71 1.12 2.01
CA VAL A 107 0.10 0.01 1.51
C VAL A 107 -0.83 -1.16 1.30
N PHE A 108 -1.00 -1.59 0.05
CA PHE A 108 -1.92 -2.64 -0.33
C PHE A 108 -1.18 -3.86 -0.85
N ASP A 109 -1.74 -5.04 -0.63
CA ASP A 109 -1.23 -6.26 -1.23
C ASP A 109 -1.58 -6.27 -2.73
N HIS A 110 -0.69 -6.74 -3.60
CA HIS A 110 -0.99 -7.03 -5.00
C HIS A 110 -0.43 -8.40 -5.41
N ALA A 111 -1.00 -8.98 -6.45
CA ALA A 111 -0.59 -10.24 -7.04
C ALA A 111 0.87 -10.23 -7.52
N SER A 112 1.45 -11.42 -7.65
CA SER A 112 2.66 -11.59 -8.44
C SER A 112 2.33 -11.50 -9.92
N SER A 113 3.21 -10.91 -10.71
CA SER A 113 3.11 -11.01 -12.16
C SER A 113 3.50 -12.40 -12.68
N GLU A 114 3.94 -13.32 -11.82
CA GLU A 114 4.36 -14.68 -12.17
C GLU A 114 5.41 -14.66 -13.29
N ALA A 115 6.51 -13.94 -13.04
CA ALA A 115 7.56 -13.69 -14.03
C ALA A 115 7.01 -13.08 -15.35
N ARG A 116 6.11 -12.09 -15.22
CA ARG A 116 5.47 -11.33 -16.30
C ARG A 116 4.44 -12.11 -17.14
N THR A 117 3.98 -13.27 -16.66
CA THR A 117 2.92 -14.04 -17.33
C THR A 117 1.51 -13.64 -16.89
N CYS A 118 1.37 -12.96 -15.76
CA CYS A 118 0.11 -12.52 -15.16
C CYS A 118 0.13 -11.02 -14.79
N MET A 119 0.63 -10.17 -15.69
CA MET A 119 0.75 -8.72 -15.42
C MET A 119 -0.60 -8.02 -15.20
N ASP A 120 -1.66 -8.48 -15.87
CA ASP A 120 -2.99 -7.89 -15.75
C ASP A 120 -3.53 -7.99 -14.32
N ALA A 121 -3.26 -9.09 -13.61
CA ALA A 121 -3.67 -9.24 -12.22
C ALA A 121 -3.03 -8.18 -11.30
N VAL A 122 -1.78 -7.81 -11.55
CA VAL A 122 -1.10 -6.73 -10.80
C VAL A 122 -1.76 -5.39 -11.08
N ILE A 123 -2.09 -5.12 -12.34
CA ILE A 123 -2.74 -3.88 -12.77
C ILE A 123 -4.15 -3.77 -12.16
N GLU A 124 -4.93 -4.84 -12.23
CA GLU A 124 -6.28 -4.93 -11.65
C GLU A 124 -6.28 -4.70 -10.14
N ASP A 125 -5.28 -5.24 -9.42
CA ASP A 125 -5.12 -5.00 -7.98
C ASP A 125 -4.79 -3.53 -7.67
N ILE A 126 -3.95 -2.86 -8.47
CA ILE A 126 -3.65 -1.43 -8.29
C ILE A 126 -4.91 -0.59 -8.54
N GLU A 127 -5.66 -0.89 -9.60
CA GLU A 127 -6.92 -0.22 -9.94
C GLU A 127 -7.97 -0.41 -8.85
N THR A 128 -8.13 -1.65 -8.35
CA THR A 128 -9.05 -1.99 -7.26
C THR A 128 -8.71 -1.23 -5.97
N ALA A 129 -7.42 -1.12 -5.62
CA ALA A 129 -6.99 -0.34 -4.46
C ALA A 129 -7.30 1.16 -4.61
N LEU A 130 -7.03 1.73 -5.79
CA LEU A 130 -7.34 3.13 -6.09
C LEU A 130 -8.84 3.42 -5.98
N ASP A 131 -9.67 2.59 -6.62
CA ASP A 131 -11.12 2.80 -6.62
C ASP A 131 -11.71 2.64 -5.22
N THR A 132 -11.18 1.70 -4.43
CA THR A 132 -11.55 1.55 -3.02
C THR A 132 -11.21 2.79 -2.21
N VAL A 133 -10.01 3.36 -2.37
CA VAL A 133 -9.62 4.58 -1.67
C VAL A 133 -10.44 5.79 -2.13
N ARG A 134 -10.78 5.90 -3.42
CA ARG A 134 -11.68 6.94 -3.92
C ARG A 134 -13.06 6.86 -3.29
N GLN A 135 -13.64 5.66 -3.24
CA GLN A 135 -15.01 5.45 -2.79
C GLN A 135 -15.16 5.47 -1.26
N HIS A 136 -14.19 4.93 -0.53
CA HIS A 136 -14.29 4.67 0.90
C HIS A 136 -13.21 5.37 1.74
N GLY A 137 -12.27 6.06 1.12
CA GLY A 137 -11.14 6.71 1.79
C GLY A 137 -11.53 7.69 2.89
N ALA A 138 -12.70 8.32 2.78
CA ALA A 138 -13.20 9.24 3.81
C ALA A 138 -13.39 8.56 5.18
N LEU A 139 -13.68 7.25 5.21
CA LEU A 139 -13.76 6.46 6.45
C LEU A 139 -12.41 6.34 7.17
N TRP A 140 -11.31 6.57 6.45
CA TRP A 140 -9.94 6.46 6.94
C TRP A 140 -9.22 7.82 6.99
N GLY A 141 -9.93 8.93 6.80
CA GLY A 141 -9.35 10.27 6.77
C GLY A 141 -8.66 10.62 5.43
N ILE A 142 -8.98 9.92 4.35
CA ILE A 142 -8.41 10.16 3.02
C ILE A 142 -9.37 10.98 2.15
N ASP A 143 -8.82 12.04 1.54
CA ASP A 143 -9.44 12.75 0.43
C ASP A 143 -9.24 11.96 -0.87
N GLY A 144 -10.30 11.28 -1.31
CA GLY A 144 -10.30 10.41 -2.50
C GLY A 144 -9.99 11.12 -3.82
N ASP A 145 -10.09 12.45 -3.88
CA ASP A 145 -9.77 13.22 -5.09
C ASP A 145 -8.30 13.66 -5.15
N ARG A 146 -7.54 13.43 -4.07
CA ARG A 146 -6.14 13.88 -3.92
C ARG A 146 -5.20 12.71 -3.69
N LEU A 147 -5.13 11.81 -4.67
CA LEU A 147 -4.31 10.61 -4.59
C LEU A 147 -3.01 10.74 -5.39
N ALA A 148 -1.95 10.13 -4.86
CA ALA A 148 -0.67 9.93 -5.51
C ALA A 148 -0.31 8.44 -5.49
N LEU A 149 0.44 7.98 -6.49
CA LEU A 149 0.96 6.62 -6.54
C LEU A 149 2.48 6.65 -6.42
N TRP A 150 3.04 5.81 -5.56
CA TRP A 150 4.48 5.58 -5.47
C TRP A 150 4.76 4.14 -5.87
N ALA A 151 5.37 3.95 -7.03
CA ALA A 151 5.75 2.64 -7.54
C ALA A 151 7.27 2.43 -7.40
N GLY A 152 7.66 1.29 -6.84
CA GLY A 152 9.06 0.94 -6.59
C GLY A 152 9.52 -0.27 -7.39
N SER A 153 10.79 -0.28 -7.82
CA SER A 153 11.41 -1.46 -8.44
C SER A 153 10.63 -1.97 -9.67
N ALA A 154 10.48 -3.30 -9.80
CA ALA A 154 9.64 -3.96 -10.80
C ALA A 154 8.14 -3.57 -10.75
N GLY A 155 7.69 -2.84 -9.72
CA GLY A 155 6.34 -2.27 -9.64
C GLY A 155 6.14 -1.04 -10.53
N VAL A 156 7.22 -0.37 -10.94
CA VAL A 156 7.16 0.89 -11.71
C VAL A 156 6.39 0.75 -13.03
N PRO A 157 6.61 -0.27 -13.88
CA PRO A 157 5.84 -0.41 -15.11
C PRO A 157 4.33 -0.52 -14.86
N TYR A 158 3.89 -1.28 -13.84
CA TYR A 158 2.47 -1.46 -13.51
C TYR A 158 1.85 -0.16 -12.98
N GLY A 159 2.50 0.47 -11.99
CA GLY A 159 2.01 1.72 -11.42
C GLY A 159 1.99 2.86 -12.44
N THR A 160 3.01 2.97 -13.29
CA THR A 160 3.03 3.96 -14.39
C THR A 160 1.90 3.69 -15.38
N SER A 161 1.69 2.43 -15.75
CA SER A 161 0.61 2.04 -16.66
C SER A 161 -0.77 2.46 -16.13
N VAL A 162 -1.04 2.23 -14.84
CA VAL A 162 -2.31 2.66 -14.21
C VAL A 162 -2.40 4.18 -14.10
N ALA A 163 -1.35 4.84 -13.59
CA ALA A 163 -1.33 6.28 -13.38
C ALA A 163 -1.58 7.10 -14.66
N MET A 164 -1.16 6.59 -15.82
CA MET A 164 -1.34 7.25 -17.12
C MET A 164 -2.75 7.07 -17.72
N ARG A 165 -3.57 6.17 -17.17
CA ARG A 165 -4.87 5.78 -17.74
C ARG A 165 -6.05 5.98 -16.79
N THR A 166 -5.79 6.04 -15.48
CA THR A 166 -6.85 6.15 -14.47
C THR A 166 -7.51 7.53 -14.49
N GLU A 167 -8.83 7.54 -14.29
CA GLU A 167 -9.62 8.76 -14.11
C GLU A 167 -10.43 8.67 -12.79
N PRO A 168 -10.56 9.78 -12.02
CA PRO A 168 -9.87 11.06 -12.21
C PRO A 168 -8.34 10.92 -12.10
N ALA A 169 -7.60 11.68 -12.92
CA ALA A 169 -6.14 11.64 -12.94
C ALA A 169 -5.50 11.82 -11.55
N LEU A 170 -4.46 11.02 -11.27
CA LEU A 170 -3.68 11.14 -10.04
C LEU A 170 -2.95 12.49 -9.96
N ARG A 171 -2.77 13.00 -8.75
CA ARG A 171 -2.05 14.25 -8.49
C ARG A 171 -0.55 14.10 -8.69
N CYS A 172 -0.01 12.90 -8.51
CA CYS A 172 1.40 12.61 -8.61
C CYS A 172 1.65 11.11 -8.87
N LEU A 173 2.68 10.82 -9.66
CA LEU A 173 3.31 9.51 -9.77
C LEU A 173 4.77 9.66 -9.34
N VAL A 174 5.21 8.82 -8.40
CA VAL A 174 6.62 8.62 -8.06
C VAL A 174 7.05 7.27 -8.64
N ALA A 175 7.93 7.31 -9.64
CA ALA A 175 8.59 6.12 -10.17
C ALA A 175 9.98 5.99 -9.54
N TYR A 176 10.16 5.02 -8.64
CA TYR A 176 11.34 4.93 -7.79
C TYR A 176 12.17 3.68 -8.09
N TYR A 177 13.40 3.91 -8.59
CA TYR A 177 14.41 2.90 -8.94
C TYR A 177 13.91 1.72 -9.80
N GLY A 178 12.87 1.92 -10.60
CA GLY A 178 12.38 0.95 -11.59
C GLY A 178 12.69 1.37 -13.03
N THR A 179 12.56 0.42 -13.95
CA THR A 179 12.80 0.60 -15.40
C THR A 179 11.68 -0.03 -16.20
#